data_AF-A0A356QD55-F1
#
_entry.id   AF-A0A356QD55-F1
#
_cell.length_a   1.000
_cell.length_b   1.000
_cell.length_c   1.000
_cell.angle_alpha   90.00
_cell.angle_beta   90.00
_cell.angle_gamma   90.00
#
_symmetry.space_group_name_H-M   'P 1'
#
loop_
_entity.id
_entity.type
_entity.pdbx_description
1 polymer ?
#
loop_
_entity_poly.entity_id
_entity_poly.type
_entity_poly.pdbx_seq_one_letter_code
_entity_poly.pdbx_strand_id
1 'polypeptide(L)'
;LIEAYYREQPSIEWLAGQVGVSSAHLNMLCRQLAGRSALQLLHERLLLEAKRQLTYTNMTIGQVSDSLGFSEPAYFTRFFKRNTALSPREFRLRQTAASGTA
;
A
#
# COMPACT_ATOMS: atom_id res chain seq x y z
N LEU A 1 9.28 0.38 -11.44
CA LEU A 1 7.96 1.00 -11.70
C LEU A 1 7.13 1.12 -10.43
N ILE A 2 6.69 0.03 -9.79
CA ILE A 2 5.88 0.13 -8.54
C ILE A 2 6.57 1.00 -7.48
N GLU A 3 7.85 0.78 -7.19
CA GLU A 3 8.60 1.61 -6.22
C GLU A 3 8.60 3.11 -6.55
N ALA A 4 8.58 3.47 -7.83
CA ALA A 4 8.61 4.85 -8.27
C ALA A 4 7.21 5.51 -8.20
N TYR A 5 6.14 4.72 -8.40
CA TYR A 5 4.80 5.25 -8.65
C TYR A 5 3.71 4.80 -7.67
N TYR A 6 4.05 4.07 -6.60
CA TYR A 6 3.00 3.49 -5.75
C TYR A 6 2.14 4.53 -5.04
N ARG A 7 2.66 5.74 -4.79
CA ARG A 7 1.93 6.82 -4.12
C ARG A 7 0.87 7.44 -5.03
N GLU A 8 1.07 7.40 -6.33
CA GLU A 8 0.14 7.86 -7.35
C GLU A 8 -0.98 6.84 -7.61
N GLN A 9 -0.88 5.63 -7.03
CA GLN A 9 -1.82 4.53 -7.19
C GLN A 9 -2.22 4.27 -8.66
N PRO A 10 -1.23 4.05 -9.56
CA PRO A 10 -1.49 3.91 -10.98
C PRO A 10 -2.36 2.68 -11.26
N SER A 11 -3.16 2.77 -12.31
CA SER A 11 -3.90 1.61 -12.80
C SER A 11 -2.93 0.55 -13.34
N ILE A 12 -3.37 -0.71 -13.31
CA ILE A 12 -2.60 -1.80 -13.91
C ILE A 12 -2.46 -1.63 -15.43
N GLU A 13 -3.47 -1.03 -16.06
CA GLU A 13 -3.44 -0.63 -17.47
C GLU A 13 -2.26 0.31 -17.76
N TRP A 14 -2.09 1.34 -16.93
CA TRP A 14 -0.99 2.28 -17.08
C TRP A 14 0.36 1.60 -16.86
N LEU A 15 0.50 0.79 -15.80
CA LEU A 15 1.74 0.05 -15.53
C LEU A 15 2.11 -0.92 -16.66
N ALA A 16 1.11 -1.60 -17.24
CA ALA A 16 1.32 -2.50 -18.38
C ALA A 16 1.75 -1.74 -19.63
N GLY A 17 1.13 -0.57 -19.88
CA GLY A 17 1.54 0.35 -20.93
C GLY A 17 3.00 0.81 -20.80
N GLN A 18 3.49 1.08 -19.59
CA GLN A 18 4.89 1.49 -19.36
C GLN A 18 5.92 0.42 -19.73
N VAL A 19 5.53 -0.85 -19.79
CA VAL A 19 6.43 -1.96 -20.17
C VAL A 19 6.06 -2.59 -21.51
N GLY A 20 5.12 -2.00 -22.25
CA GLY A 20 4.75 -2.44 -23.59
C GLY A 20 3.99 -3.77 -23.64
N VAL A 21 3.21 -4.10 -22.61
CA VAL A 21 2.41 -5.35 -22.57
C VAL A 21 0.95 -5.06 -22.21
N SER A 22 0.07 -6.04 -22.41
CA SER A 22 -1.31 -5.93 -21.93
C SER A 22 -1.41 -6.16 -20.42
N SER A 23 -2.45 -5.59 -19.78
CA SER A 23 -2.77 -5.82 -18.36
C SER A 23 -2.87 -7.32 -18.01
N ALA A 24 -3.39 -8.13 -18.92
CA ALA A 24 -3.49 -9.58 -18.74
C ALA A 24 -2.11 -10.25 -18.74
N HIS A 25 -1.23 -9.88 -19.67
CA HIS A 25 0.11 -10.41 -19.74
C HIS A 25 0.95 -9.97 -18.53
N LEU A 26 0.86 -8.71 -18.12
CA LEU A 26 1.53 -8.22 -16.90
C LEU A 26 1.08 -9.03 -15.67
N ASN A 27 -0.22 -9.26 -15.50
CA ASN A 27 -0.73 -10.06 -14.39
C ASN A 27 -0.25 -11.51 -14.43
N MET A 28 -0.19 -12.12 -15.61
CA MET A 28 0.33 -13.47 -15.78
C MET A 28 1.80 -13.56 -15.36
N LEU A 29 2.63 -12.63 -15.82
CA LEU A 29 4.06 -12.56 -15.44
C LEU A 29 4.23 -12.35 -13.94
N CYS A 30 3.51 -11.41 -13.32
CA CYS A 30 3.58 -11.19 -11.88
C CYS A 30 3.20 -12.45 -11.10
N ARG A 31 2.17 -13.19 -11.54
CA ARG A 31 1.77 -14.44 -10.88
C ARG A 31 2.83 -15.52 -11.02
N GLN A 32 3.43 -15.67 -12.20
CA GLN A 32 4.46 -16.67 -12.46
C GLN A 32 5.75 -16.38 -11.68
N LEU A 33 6.17 -15.12 -11.63
CA LEU A 33 7.47 -14.72 -11.08
C LEU A 33 7.42 -14.40 -9.58
N ALA A 34 6.29 -13.88 -9.09
CA ALA A 34 6.15 -13.41 -7.70
C ALA A 34 4.98 -14.07 -6.94
N GLY A 35 4.20 -14.95 -7.58
CA GLY A 35 3.05 -15.61 -6.94
C GLY A 35 1.91 -14.66 -6.58
N ARG A 36 1.88 -13.45 -7.15
CA ARG A 36 0.93 -12.37 -6.86
C ARG A 36 0.53 -11.64 -8.14
N SER A 37 -0.68 -11.09 -8.19
CA SER A 37 -1.08 -10.21 -9.29
C SER A 37 -0.34 -8.87 -9.23
N ALA A 38 -0.32 -8.12 -10.34
CA ALA A 38 0.30 -6.80 -10.36
C ALA A 38 -0.34 -5.84 -9.34
N LEU A 39 -1.67 -5.92 -9.20
CA LEU A 39 -2.42 -5.15 -8.20
C LEU A 39 -2.07 -5.54 -6.76
N GLN A 40 -1.85 -6.83 -6.50
CA GLN A 40 -1.43 -7.29 -5.18
C GLN A 40 -0.05 -6.74 -4.85
N LEU A 41 0.91 -6.78 -5.78
CA LEU A 41 2.26 -6.23 -5.55
C LEU A 41 2.21 -4.71 -5.27
N LEU A 42 1.39 -3.95 -6.01
CA LEU A 42 1.18 -2.54 -5.76
C LEU A 42 0.59 -2.29 -4.35
N HIS A 43 -0.46 -3.04 -4.00
CA HIS A 43 -1.09 -2.93 -2.67
C HIS A 43 -0.15 -3.34 -1.53
N GLU A 44 0.66 -4.39 -1.71
CA GLU A 44 1.64 -4.84 -0.72
C GLU A 44 2.68 -3.74 -0.46
N ARG A 45 3.16 -3.07 -1.52
CA ARG A 45 4.10 -1.97 -1.38
C ARG A 45 3.48 -0.73 -0.71
N LEU A 46 2.26 -0.37 -1.10
CA LEU A 46 1.50 0.73 -0.50
C LEU A 46 1.25 0.47 1.00
N LEU A 47 0.88 -0.77 1.33
CA LEU A 47 0.65 -1.21 2.71
C LEU A 47 1.93 -1.18 3.54
N LEU A 48 3.05 -1.60 2.98
CA LEU A 48 4.35 -1.54 3.65
C LEU A 48 4.69 -0.09 4.04
N GLU A 49 4.49 0.86 3.13
CA GLU A 49 4.73 2.28 3.42
C GLU A 49 3.79 2.80 4.51
N ALA A 50 2.49 2.47 4.42
CA ALA A 50 1.52 2.84 5.43
C ALA A 50 1.93 2.34 6.82
N LYS A 51 2.35 1.07 6.93
CA LYS A 51 2.84 0.50 8.19
C LYS A 51 4.07 1.26 8.70
N ARG A 52 5.03 1.60 7.83
CA ARG A 52 6.23 2.38 8.21
C ARG A 52 5.85 3.76 8.75
N GLN A 53 5.02 4.51 8.04
CA GLN A 53 4.60 5.83 8.47
C GLN A 53 3.80 5.78 9.78
N LEU A 54 2.90 4.81 9.92
CA LEU A 54 2.13 4.63 11.16
C LEU A 54 3.01 4.27 12.36
N THR A 55 4.16 3.61 12.13
CA THR A 55 5.09 3.16 13.17
C THR A 55 6.12 4.22 13.53
N TYR A 56 6.69 4.90 12.54
CA TYR A 56 7.91 5.70 12.71
C TYR A 56 7.70 7.21 12.58
N THR A 57 6.45 7.67 12.41
CA THR A 57 6.15 9.11 12.35
C THR A 57 4.94 9.46 13.24
N ASN A 58 4.83 10.74 13.56
CA ASN A 58 3.70 11.30 14.30
C ASN A 58 2.58 11.80 13.37
N MET A 59 2.59 11.43 12.08
CA MET A 59 1.58 11.87 11.11
C MET A 59 0.19 11.46 11.57
N THR A 60 -0.81 12.31 11.38
CA THR A 60 -2.22 11.91 11.59
C THR A 60 -2.63 10.84 10.58
N ILE A 61 -3.71 10.11 10.85
CA ILE A 61 -4.23 9.12 9.87
C ILE A 61 -4.59 9.79 8.53
N GLY A 62 -5.07 11.04 8.58
CA GLY A 62 -5.31 11.87 7.39
C GLY A 62 -4.02 12.16 6.63
N GLN A 63 -2.97 12.65 7.31
CA GLN A 63 -1.68 12.92 6.66
C GLN A 63 -1.06 11.67 6.03
N VAL A 64 -1.18 10.50 6.68
CA VAL A 64 -0.72 9.21 6.11
C VAL A 64 -1.52 8.89 4.85
N SER A 65 -2.85 9.03 4.89
CA SER A 65 -3.74 8.86 3.73
C SER A 65 -3.30 9.74 2.55
N ASP A 66 -3.15 11.04 2.80
CA ASP A 66 -2.79 12.03 1.78
C ASP A 66 -1.42 11.73 1.16
N SER A 67 -0.42 11.39 2.00
CA SER A 67 0.94 11.08 1.53
C SER A 67 1.05 9.81 0.67
N LEU A 68 0.03 8.94 0.74
CA LEU A 68 -0.07 7.71 -0.04
C LEU A 68 -1.03 7.86 -1.22
N GLY A 69 -1.48 9.08 -1.51
CA GLY A 69 -2.34 9.43 -2.64
C GLY A 69 -3.77 8.92 -2.55
N PHE A 70 -4.26 8.60 -1.35
CA PHE A 70 -5.68 8.34 -1.17
C PHE A 70 -6.44 9.66 -1.20
N SER A 71 -7.52 9.71 -1.98
CA SER A 71 -8.38 10.90 -2.06
C SER A 71 -9.09 11.21 -0.74
N GLU A 72 -9.39 10.20 0.06
CA GLU A 72 -10.12 10.35 1.33
C GLU A 72 -9.57 9.40 2.41
N PRO A 73 -9.42 9.87 3.67
CA PRO A 73 -8.96 9.03 4.80
C PRO A 73 -9.81 7.79 5.05
N ALA A 74 -11.10 7.83 4.70
CA ALA A 74 -12.00 6.69 4.80
C ALA A 74 -11.60 5.54 3.85
N TYR A 75 -11.15 5.85 2.64
CA TYR A 75 -10.67 4.86 1.68
C TYR A 75 -9.36 4.24 2.12
N PHE A 76 -8.43 5.05 2.62
CA PHE A 76 -7.21 4.54 3.25
C PHE A 76 -7.53 3.59 4.41
N THR A 77 -8.44 3.98 5.30
CA THR A 77 -8.84 3.16 6.46
C THR A 77 -9.41 1.81 6.03
N ARG A 78 -10.31 1.79 5.03
CA ARG A 78 -10.86 0.55 4.46
C ARG A 78 -9.80 -0.32 3.81
N PHE A 79 -8.92 0.29 3.01
CA PHE A 79 -7.79 -0.39 2.38
C PHE A 79 -6.89 -1.04 3.43
N PHE A 80 -6.46 -0.28 4.43
CA PHE A 80 -5.56 -0.76 5.46
C PHE A 80 -6.19 -1.88 6.29
N LYS A 81 -7.45 -1.72 6.70
CA LYS A 81 -8.19 -2.74 7.46
C LYS A 81 -8.40 -4.02 6.67
N ARG A 82 -8.73 -3.94 5.38
CA ARG A 82 -8.86 -5.12 4.51
C ARG A 82 -7.57 -5.93 4.43
N ASN A 83 -6.43 -5.25 4.41
CA ASN A 83 -5.13 -5.90 4.22
C ASN A 83 -4.42 -6.30 5.54
N THR A 84 -4.88 -5.80 6.69
CA THR A 84 -4.22 -6.06 7.99
C THR A 84 -5.15 -6.60 9.08
N ALA A 85 -6.46 -6.64 8.81
CA ALA A 85 -7.53 -6.86 9.79
C ALA A 85 -7.63 -5.80 10.91
N LEU A 86 -6.80 -4.76 10.90
CA LEU A 86 -6.77 -3.69 11.91
C LEU A 86 -7.02 -2.34 11.26
N SER A 87 -7.70 -1.43 11.95
CA SER A 87 -7.69 -0.03 11.54
C SER A 87 -6.28 0.57 11.68
N PRO A 88 -5.96 1.64 10.93
CA PRO A 88 -4.68 2.35 11.08
C PRO A 88 -4.39 2.80 12.52
N ARG A 89 -5.43 3.22 13.25
CA ARG A 89 -5.34 3.65 14.65
C ARG A 89 -5.01 2.47 15.58
N GLU A 90 -5.73 1.35 15.45
CA GLU A 90 -5.46 0.14 16.24
C GLU A 90 -4.04 -0.39 15.97
N PHE A 91 -3.61 -0.38 14.70
CA PHE A 91 -2.26 -0.78 14.33
C PHE A 91 -1.20 0.10 15.01
N ARG A 92 -1.34 1.43 14.93
CA ARG A 92 -0.40 2.37 15.58
C ARG A 92 -0.31 2.12 17.08
N LEU A 93 -1.44 1.98 17.77
CA LEU A 93 -1.46 1.75 19.22
C LEU A 93 -0.68 0.48 19.61
N ARG A 94 -0.82 -0.61 18.83
CA ARG A 94 -0.05 -1.85 19.06
C ARG A 94 1.45 -1.66 18.86
N GLN A 95 1.85 -0.91 17.84
CA GLN A 95 3.27 -0.66 17.56
C GLN A 95 3.93 0.23 18.61
N THR A 96 3.23 1.25 19.11
CA THR A 96 3.73 2.10 20.21
C THR A 96 3.91 1.30 21.50
N ALA A 97 2.96 0.42 21.84
CA ALA A 97 3.07 -0.44 23.02
C ALA A 97 4.25 -1.43 22.92
N ALA A 98 4.52 -1.98 21.74
CA ALA A 98 5.67 -2.87 21.51
C ALA A 98 7.02 -2.12 21.53
N SER A 99 7.06 -0.85 21.11
CA SER A 99 8.31 -0.07 21.02
C SER A 99 8.73 0.58 22.35
N GLY A 100 7.84 0.64 23.35
CA GLY A 100 8.11 1.20 24.68
C GLY A 100 8.61 0.20 25.73
N THR A 101 9.02 -1.02 25.32
CA THR A 101 9.55 -2.07 26.20
C THR A 101 11.05 -2.36 25.99
N ALA A 102 11.79 -1.42 25.40
CA ALA A 102 13.23 -1.48 25.21
C ALA A 102 13.94 -0.42 26.07
#